data_AF-A0A4Q4M8R3-F1
#
_entry.id   AF-A0A4Q4M8R3-F1
#
_cell.length_a   1.000
_cell.length_b   1.000
_cell.length_c   1.000
_cell.angle_alpha   90.00
_cell.angle_beta   90.00
_cell.angle_gamma   90.00
#
_symmetry.space_group_name_H-M   'P 1'
#
loop_
_entity.id
_entity.type
_entity.pdbx_description
1 polymer ?
#
loop_
_entity_poly.entity_id
_entity_poly.type
_entity_poly.pdbx_seq_one_letter_code
_entity_poly.pdbx_strand_id
1 'polypeptide(L)'
;MTFCDACQSLPIRNILKLVQGDRSVDDEFQWFQLPWTVTDKDDKHPFVRWHDSLAGLQNGASKCALCQVIFSHLSSSHHYHTNYKDGDMRSLWLEARETPHEAILTVYLGDMKPQVRLSGNFWYKTTPDSSVAECFDKHEIIEDSLHPFVLGKTVTWVQDCNDHHLNCQSSTRSDAQLPTRLLDLHSLPEGTDFELVAGDPRALLRDATLKLAENGPDSKGQYIALSYCWGKALPYTTTSTNLEKHKEDGGIGYMQLPETLRDGIFLTRYLGIRYLWADCLCIVQDDTADWEREASRMADVYSNAYLTLAATRTSHCGEGFLHARKVRERRVISFADEERSFDLYFSYNDLTMSPGAMESIIDESITMRKEEPLLSQVWVLQERVLARRTIQFASYKMIWECSERTNTEDGFEDSGRGANSLERIADGLKDLKNSPRIDLTGQRHESEEIWTFNPGWRLWFAFIEEYTSRNMSFQSDKLPALSGVVSALQKLTGDVCLAGMWKSWFLQGLLWRLQQPD
;
A
#
# COMPACT_ATOMS: atom_id res chain seq x y z
N MET A 1 6.53 31.70 5.34
CA MET A 1 7.34 32.23 6.45
C MET A 1 8.81 32.16 6.05
N THR A 2 9.65 33.11 6.44
CA THR A 2 11.09 33.13 6.12
C THR A 2 11.89 32.45 7.23
N PHE A 3 13.07 31.89 6.99
CA PHE A 3 13.89 31.37 8.09
C PHE A 3 14.35 32.49 9.04
N CYS A 4 14.33 32.23 10.35
CA CYS A 4 14.98 33.09 11.35
C CYS A 4 16.50 32.86 11.34
N ASP A 5 17.28 33.75 11.96
CA ASP A 5 18.75 33.68 12.00
C ASP A 5 19.28 32.30 12.45
N ALA A 6 18.63 31.71 13.46
CA ALA A 6 18.95 30.36 13.95
C ALA A 6 18.70 29.25 12.90
N CYS A 7 17.71 29.40 12.02
CA CYS A 7 17.44 28.44 10.94
C CYS A 7 18.23 28.75 9.66
N GLN A 8 18.58 30.01 9.41
CA GLN A 8 19.44 30.42 8.30
C GLN A 8 20.89 29.94 8.50
N SER A 9 21.33 29.88 9.76
CA SER A 9 22.65 29.34 10.13
C SER A 9 22.71 27.82 10.18
N LEU A 10 21.58 27.11 10.07
CA LEU A 10 21.61 25.65 9.95
C LEU A 10 22.15 25.27 8.58
N PRO A 11 23.19 24.43 8.48
CA PRO A 11 23.66 23.89 7.21
C PRO A 11 22.69 22.77 6.81
N ILE A 12 21.46 23.14 6.44
CA ILE A 12 20.35 22.21 6.31
C ILE A 12 20.68 21.10 5.32
N ARG A 13 21.40 21.39 4.23
CA ARG A 13 21.85 20.37 3.29
C ARG A 13 22.82 19.38 3.93
N ASN A 14 23.69 19.79 4.84
CA ASN A 14 24.62 18.88 5.52
C ASN A 14 23.90 18.10 6.64
N ILE A 15 23.04 18.77 7.41
CA ILE A 15 22.23 18.14 8.46
C ILE A 15 21.35 17.05 7.85
N LEU A 16 20.73 17.33 6.71
CA LEU A 16 19.86 16.41 5.99
C LEU A 16 20.62 15.56 4.94
N LYS A 17 21.96 15.68 4.90
CA LYS A 17 22.85 14.98 3.95
C LYS A 17 22.46 15.08 2.46
N LEU A 18 21.86 16.19 2.05
CA LEU A 18 21.47 16.52 0.66
C LEU A 18 22.64 16.93 -0.25
N VAL A 19 23.87 16.87 0.24
CA VAL A 19 25.07 17.21 -0.56
C VAL A 19 25.68 15.91 -1.07
N GLN A 20 25.67 15.71 -2.38
CA GLN A 20 26.46 14.67 -3.01
C GLN A 20 27.92 15.10 -3.14
N GLY A 21 28.84 14.29 -2.61
CA GLY A 21 30.28 14.47 -2.73
C GLY A 21 30.97 15.01 -1.47
N ASP A 22 32.31 14.91 -1.48
CA ASP A 22 33.21 15.29 -0.39
C ASP A 22 33.41 16.82 -0.37
N ARG A 23 32.40 17.57 0.09
CA ARG A 23 32.56 19.01 0.39
C ARG A 23 32.86 19.17 1.89
N SER A 24 34.02 19.76 2.19
CA SER A 24 34.38 20.20 3.53
C SER A 24 33.35 21.20 4.05
N VAL A 25 32.68 20.87 5.14
CA VAL A 25 31.79 21.76 5.88
C VAL A 25 32.62 22.81 6.63
N ASP A 26 32.16 24.06 6.68
CA ASP A 26 32.77 25.18 7.42
C ASP A 26 33.22 24.80 8.85
N ASP A 27 34.28 25.48 9.33
CA ASP A 27 34.98 25.16 10.57
C ASP A 27 34.10 25.17 11.84
N GLU A 28 33.01 25.94 11.86
CA GLU A 28 32.03 25.93 12.96
C GLU A 28 31.20 24.64 13.03
N PHE A 29 31.27 23.78 12.02
CA PHE A 29 30.65 22.46 12.02
C PHE A 29 31.68 21.34 12.12
N GLN A 30 32.94 21.60 12.52
CA GLN A 30 33.97 20.55 12.63
C GLN A 30 33.61 19.37 13.55
N TRP A 31 32.61 19.50 14.43
CA TRP A 31 32.06 18.36 15.17
C TRP A 31 31.32 17.34 14.27
N PHE A 32 31.05 17.68 13.02
CA PHE A 32 30.65 16.75 11.94
C PHE A 32 31.84 15.96 11.34
N GLN A 33 33.10 16.31 11.61
CA GLN A 33 34.27 15.77 10.89
C GLN A 33 35.16 14.78 11.66
N LEU A 34 34.79 14.32 12.87
CA LEU A 34 35.57 13.29 13.58
C LEU A 34 34.81 11.95 13.72
N PRO A 35 34.73 11.16 12.64
CA PRO A 35 34.37 9.75 12.72
C PRO A 35 35.58 8.97 13.26
N TRP A 36 35.55 8.64 14.55
CA TRP A 36 36.40 7.64 15.22
C TRP A 36 37.89 7.96 15.37
N THR A 37 38.29 8.25 16.60
CA THR A 37 39.44 7.55 17.18
C THR A 37 39.01 6.85 18.45
N VAL A 38 39.07 5.51 18.41
CA VAL A 38 39.10 4.55 19.53
C VAL A 38 37.73 4.00 20.01
N THR A 39 37.45 2.77 19.54
CA THR A 39 36.82 1.62 20.20
C THR A 39 35.95 1.88 21.44
N ASP A 40 34.63 1.76 21.28
CA ASP A 40 33.69 0.95 22.09
C ASP A 40 32.25 1.49 21.94
N LYS A 41 31.30 0.59 21.68
CA LYS A 41 29.92 0.52 22.19
C LYS A 41 28.97 1.74 22.30
N ASP A 42 29.30 2.96 21.88
CA ASP A 42 28.44 4.13 22.15
C ASP A 42 27.73 4.71 20.91
N ASP A 43 26.39 4.72 20.97
CA ASP A 43 25.46 5.49 20.14
C ASP A 43 25.88 6.97 20.04
N LYS A 44 26.43 7.41 18.91
CA LYS A 44 26.79 8.82 18.66
C LYS A 44 26.12 9.33 17.38
N HIS A 45 24.95 9.93 17.55
CA HIS A 45 24.24 10.66 16.50
C HIS A 45 24.68 12.15 16.48
N PRO A 46 24.70 12.82 15.32
CA PRO A 46 25.12 14.21 15.21
C PRO A 46 24.05 15.16 15.78
N PHE A 47 24.43 15.98 16.77
CA PHE A 47 23.57 17.01 17.36
C PHE A 47 24.01 18.41 16.95
N VAL A 48 23.06 19.28 16.59
CA VAL A 48 23.28 20.70 16.26
C VAL A 48 22.53 21.57 17.26
N ARG A 49 23.23 22.50 17.91
CA ARG A 49 22.57 23.52 18.76
C ARG A 49 21.76 24.43 17.85
N TRP A 50 20.46 24.51 18.11
CA TRP A 50 19.50 25.16 17.20
C TRP A 50 18.89 26.43 17.79
N HIS A 51 18.36 26.37 19.01
CA HIS A 51 17.84 27.55 19.71
C HIS A 51 18.41 27.62 21.13
N ASP A 52 18.59 28.84 21.65
CA ASP A 52 19.11 29.02 23.02
C ASP A 52 18.13 28.57 24.09
N SER A 53 16.82 28.57 23.80
CA SER A 53 15.79 28.13 24.73
C SER A 53 14.48 27.75 24.01
N LEU A 54 13.59 27.08 24.74
CA LEU A 54 12.22 26.78 24.33
C LEU A 54 11.42 28.06 24.00
N ALA A 55 11.57 29.11 24.80
CA ALA A 55 10.96 30.41 24.52
C ALA A 55 11.49 31.02 23.21
N GLY A 56 12.78 30.82 22.91
CA GLY A 56 13.37 31.20 21.64
C GLY A 56 12.71 30.52 20.43
N LEU A 57 12.49 29.20 20.53
CA LEU A 57 11.77 28.44 19.50
C LEU A 57 10.32 28.93 19.33
N GLN A 58 9.59 29.12 20.43
CA GLN A 58 8.21 29.62 20.40
C GLN A 58 8.10 31.00 19.74
N ASN A 59 9.03 31.91 20.06
CA ASN A 59 9.10 33.22 19.42
C ASN A 59 9.41 33.08 17.92
N GLY A 60 10.36 32.21 17.57
CA GLY A 60 10.73 31.88 16.19
C GLY A 60 9.57 31.33 15.37
N ALA A 61 8.69 30.51 15.97
CA ALA A 61 7.54 29.88 15.30
C ALA A 61 6.53 30.88 14.72
N SER A 62 6.51 32.12 15.18
CA SER A 62 5.66 33.17 14.61
C SER A 62 6.15 33.71 13.26
N LYS A 63 7.44 33.51 12.93
CA LYS A 63 8.11 34.13 11.77
C LYS A 63 8.89 33.13 10.91
N CYS A 64 9.22 31.96 11.44
CA CYS A 64 10.05 30.93 10.80
C CYS A 64 9.28 29.64 10.52
N ALA A 65 9.31 29.19 9.26
CA ALA A 65 8.61 27.98 8.81
C ALA A 65 9.07 26.73 9.56
N LEU A 66 10.39 26.51 9.68
CA LEU A 66 10.94 25.35 10.38
C LEU A 66 10.63 25.37 11.87
N CYS A 67 10.78 26.53 12.53
CA CYS A 67 10.37 26.71 13.92
C CYS A 67 8.88 26.45 14.09
N GLN A 68 8.03 26.93 13.18
CA GLN A 68 6.58 26.78 13.25
C GLN A 68 6.15 25.32 13.15
N VAL A 69 6.66 24.60 12.14
CA VAL A 69 6.33 23.19 11.93
C VAL A 69 6.74 22.39 13.16
N ILE A 70 8.01 22.51 13.59
CA ILE A 70 8.52 21.78 14.74
C ILE A 70 7.75 22.15 16.02
N PHE A 71 7.60 23.45 16.32
CA PHE A 71 6.93 23.89 17.54
C PHE A 71 5.45 23.45 17.58
N SER A 72 4.73 23.52 16.46
CA SER A 72 3.33 23.08 16.41
C SER A 72 3.16 21.61 16.80
N HIS A 73 4.04 20.73 16.30
CA HIS A 73 4.04 19.31 16.65
C HIS A 73 4.57 19.06 18.07
N LEU A 74 5.66 19.73 18.48
CA LEU A 74 6.16 19.67 19.85
C LEU A 74 5.08 20.02 20.86
N SER A 75 4.34 21.09 20.62
CA SER A 75 3.28 21.56 21.52
C SER A 75 2.11 20.58 21.69
N SER A 76 2.06 19.51 20.89
CA SER A 76 1.11 18.40 21.01
C SER A 76 1.72 17.10 21.56
N SER A 77 3.05 17.05 21.74
CA SER A 77 3.79 15.86 22.17
C SER A 77 3.69 15.64 23.68
N HIS A 78 3.50 14.39 24.10
CA HIS A 78 3.54 14.04 25.51
C HIS A 78 4.93 14.33 26.12
N HIS A 79 6.01 13.99 25.43
CA HIS A 79 7.38 14.28 25.88
C HIS A 79 7.61 15.77 26.10
N TYR A 80 7.08 16.61 25.22
CA TYR A 80 7.18 18.06 25.37
C TYR A 80 6.47 18.51 26.64
N HIS A 81 5.20 18.13 26.84
CA HIS A 81 4.45 18.55 28.03
C HIS A 81 5.05 18.04 29.35
N THR A 82 5.63 16.84 29.36
CA THR A 82 6.25 16.27 30.56
C THR A 82 7.57 16.96 30.91
N ASN A 83 8.31 17.45 29.91
CA ASN A 83 9.64 18.04 30.11
C ASN A 83 9.68 19.57 30.04
N TYR A 84 8.63 20.20 29.50
CA TYR A 84 8.49 21.64 29.41
C TYR A 84 8.39 22.25 30.81
N LYS A 85 9.21 23.27 31.06
CA LYS A 85 9.15 24.10 32.27
C LYS A 85 9.18 25.56 31.84
N ASP A 86 8.26 26.34 32.41
CA ASP A 86 8.28 27.79 32.20
C ASP A 86 9.59 28.38 32.71
N GLY A 87 10.23 29.24 31.91
CA GLY A 87 11.55 29.79 32.20
C GLY A 87 12.74 28.83 32.00
N ASP A 88 12.56 27.68 31.33
CA ASP A 88 13.70 26.81 30.98
C ASP A 88 14.65 27.49 29.98
N MET A 89 15.91 27.66 30.40
CA MET A 89 16.96 28.34 29.65
C MET A 89 17.94 27.38 28.97
N ARG A 90 17.69 26.06 29.04
CA ARG A 90 18.53 25.07 28.36
C ARG A 90 18.34 25.18 26.85
N SER A 91 19.42 24.93 26.11
CA SER A 91 19.42 24.99 24.65
C SER A 91 18.69 23.82 24.02
N LEU A 92 18.10 24.09 22.87
CA LEU A 92 17.49 23.10 22.00
C LEU A 92 18.50 22.59 20.98
N TRP A 93 18.49 21.29 20.79
CA TRP A 93 19.38 20.57 19.89
C TRP A 93 18.57 19.79 18.85
N LEU A 94 19.06 19.76 17.62
CA LEU A 94 18.54 18.94 16.54
C LEU A 94 19.46 17.76 16.29
N GLU A 95 18.89 16.56 16.23
CA GLU A 95 19.57 15.35 15.82
C GLU A 95 19.00 14.89 14.49
N ALA A 96 19.85 14.72 13.47
CA ALA A 96 19.46 14.12 12.20
C ALA A 96 19.96 12.68 12.14
N ARG A 97 19.04 11.75 11.90
CA ARG A 97 19.32 10.32 11.76
C ARG A 97 18.82 9.82 10.44
N GLU A 98 19.59 8.93 9.85
CA GLU A 98 19.21 8.19 8.67
C GLU A 98 19.13 6.73 9.09
N THR A 99 17.93 6.18 8.96
CA THR A 99 17.73 4.74 9.03
C THR A 99 17.80 4.18 7.61
N PRO A 100 18.04 2.87 7.41
CA PRO A 100 18.02 2.24 6.08
C PRO A 100 16.70 2.45 5.31
N HIS A 101 15.69 3.02 5.95
CA HIS A 101 14.37 3.19 5.40
C HIS A 101 13.94 4.65 5.34
N GLU A 102 14.49 5.55 6.16
CA GLU A 102 13.91 6.89 6.35
C GLU A 102 14.86 7.89 7.03
N ALA A 103 14.73 9.15 6.64
CA ALA A 103 15.40 10.29 7.26
C ALA A 103 14.54 10.92 8.37
N ILE A 104 15.14 11.14 9.54
CA ILE A 104 14.48 11.58 10.77
C ILE A 104 15.20 12.79 11.35
N LEU A 105 14.42 13.77 11.81
CA LEU A 105 14.86 14.84 12.68
C LEU A 105 14.27 14.63 14.09
N THR A 106 15.07 14.78 15.14
CA THR A 106 14.62 14.66 16.54
C THR A 106 15.06 15.89 17.33
N VAL A 107 14.20 16.40 18.21
CA VAL A 107 14.47 17.60 19.02
C VAL A 107 14.80 17.21 20.46
N TYR A 108 15.89 17.77 20.98
CA TYR A 108 16.34 17.55 22.34
C TYR A 108 16.56 18.86 23.09
N LEU A 109 16.59 18.75 24.42
CA LEU A 109 16.86 19.83 25.36
C LEU A 109 18.05 19.46 26.24
N GLY A 110 18.97 20.41 26.42
CA GLY A 110 20.10 20.26 27.32
C GLY A 110 21.21 21.26 27.05
N ASP A 111 22.26 21.15 27.86
CA ASP A 111 23.47 21.96 27.72
C ASP A 111 24.38 21.35 26.64
N MET A 112 25.62 20.94 26.96
CA MET A 112 26.58 20.46 25.96
C MET A 112 26.36 19.01 25.48
N LYS A 113 25.55 18.22 26.18
CA LYS A 113 25.14 16.88 25.75
C LYS A 113 23.63 16.78 25.99
N PRO A 114 22.78 16.94 24.96
CA PRO A 114 21.34 16.87 25.13
C PRO A 114 20.95 15.56 25.84
N GLN A 115 20.23 15.67 26.96
CA GLN A 115 19.86 14.52 27.79
C GLN A 115 18.36 14.23 27.71
N VAL A 116 17.57 15.23 27.32
CA VAL A 116 16.11 15.14 27.35
C VAL A 116 15.58 15.22 25.94
N ARG A 117 15.01 14.12 25.46
CA ARG A 117 14.25 14.09 24.22
C ARG A 117 12.92 14.80 24.44
N LEU A 118 12.64 15.83 23.63
CA LEU A 118 11.41 16.62 23.74
C LEU A 118 10.30 16.16 22.80
N SER A 119 10.62 15.35 21.79
CA SER A 119 9.70 15.01 20.70
C SER A 119 9.80 13.56 20.28
N GLY A 120 8.80 13.07 19.55
CA GLY A 120 8.91 11.91 18.69
C GLY A 120 9.82 12.14 17.47
N ASN A 121 9.61 11.38 16.41
CA ASN A 121 10.37 11.50 15.16
C ASN A 121 9.66 12.48 14.22
N PHE A 122 10.41 13.46 13.70
CA PHE A 122 9.99 14.25 12.54
C PHE A 122 10.52 13.58 11.29
N TRP A 123 9.64 13.07 10.45
CA TRP A 123 10.00 12.51 9.17
C TRP A 123 9.93 13.60 8.12
N TYR A 124 10.80 13.53 7.13
CA TYR A 124 10.76 14.43 6.00
C TYR A 124 11.07 13.70 4.70
N LYS A 125 10.35 14.09 3.65
CA LYS A 125 10.52 13.56 2.29
C LYS A 125 10.52 14.72 1.30
N THR A 126 10.86 14.44 0.06
CA THR A 126 10.72 15.38 -1.06
C THR A 126 9.94 14.71 -2.19
N THR A 127 9.44 15.47 -3.15
CA THR A 127 8.79 14.88 -4.32
C THR A 127 9.83 14.22 -5.23
N PRO A 128 9.46 13.16 -5.96
CA PRO A 128 10.37 12.45 -6.85
C PRO A 128 11.01 13.28 -7.98
N ASP A 129 10.37 14.37 -8.38
CA ASP A 129 10.84 15.34 -9.38
C ASP A 129 11.74 16.43 -8.79
N SER A 130 11.94 16.43 -7.47
CA SER A 130 12.80 17.37 -6.77
C SER A 130 14.26 17.21 -7.17
N SER A 131 14.98 18.33 -7.22
CA SER A 131 16.43 18.35 -7.53
C SER A 131 17.33 17.68 -6.49
N VAL A 132 16.75 17.25 -5.36
CA VAL A 132 17.41 16.49 -4.30
C VAL A 132 16.77 15.11 -4.07
N ALA A 133 15.88 14.65 -4.97
CA ALA A 133 15.14 13.40 -4.81
C ALA A 133 16.05 12.17 -4.65
N GLU A 134 17.21 12.17 -5.30
CA GLU A 134 18.24 11.12 -5.19
C GLU A 134 18.85 10.99 -3.80
N CYS A 135 18.70 11.99 -2.94
CA CYS A 135 19.16 11.95 -1.55
C CYS A 135 18.13 11.26 -0.63
N PHE A 136 17.01 10.78 -1.17
CA PHE A 136 15.94 10.14 -0.43
C PHE A 136 15.60 8.79 -1.04
N ASP A 137 15.63 7.73 -0.23
CA ASP A 137 15.12 6.40 -0.63
C ASP A 137 13.58 6.40 -0.73
N LYS A 138 12.93 7.28 0.04
CA LYS A 138 11.48 7.42 0.12
C LYS A 138 11.04 8.81 -0.27
N HIS A 139 10.07 8.87 -1.17
CA HIS A 139 9.55 10.13 -1.70
C HIS A 139 8.14 10.42 -1.19
N GLU A 140 7.78 11.68 -1.24
CA GLU A 140 6.42 12.16 -1.02
C GLU A 140 5.49 11.65 -2.16
N ILE A 141 4.21 11.46 -1.83
CA ILE A 141 3.19 11.03 -2.79
C ILE A 141 2.96 12.12 -3.84
N ILE A 142 2.71 11.77 -5.09
CA ILE A 142 2.30 12.75 -6.10
C ILE A 142 0.78 12.79 -6.19
N GLU A 143 0.19 13.99 -6.23
CA GLU A 143 -1.27 14.13 -6.25
C GLU A 143 -1.89 13.52 -7.52
N ASP A 144 -1.27 13.80 -8.66
CA ASP A 144 -1.68 13.29 -9.97
C ASP A 144 -1.24 11.83 -10.15
N SER A 145 -2.22 10.93 -10.31
CA SER A 145 -1.95 9.50 -10.51
C SER A 145 -1.44 9.19 -11.93
N LEU A 146 -1.59 10.12 -12.87
CA LEU A 146 -1.06 10.01 -14.24
C LEU A 146 0.36 10.59 -14.36
N HIS A 147 0.93 11.12 -13.27
CA HIS A 147 2.30 11.62 -13.30
C HIS A 147 3.27 10.50 -13.72
N PRO A 148 4.24 10.75 -14.63
CA PRO A 148 5.12 9.71 -15.18
C PRO A 148 5.85 8.88 -14.11
N PHE A 149 6.29 9.50 -13.01
CA PHE A 149 6.88 8.76 -11.88
C PHE A 149 5.90 7.77 -11.23
N VAL A 150 4.63 8.16 -11.08
CA VAL A 150 3.59 7.31 -10.47
C VAL A 150 3.28 6.15 -11.42
N LEU A 151 3.03 6.43 -12.71
CA LEU A 151 2.82 5.37 -13.71
C LEU A 151 4.05 4.45 -13.83
N GLY A 152 5.25 5.01 -13.83
CA GLY A 152 6.52 4.28 -13.86
C GLY A 152 6.66 3.30 -12.69
N LYS A 153 6.21 3.65 -11.48
CA LYS A 153 6.20 2.71 -10.34
C LYS A 153 5.41 1.44 -10.62
N THR A 154 4.31 1.52 -11.37
CA THR A 154 3.51 0.33 -11.72
C THR A 154 4.33 -0.65 -12.57
N VAL A 155 5.16 -0.13 -13.48
CA VAL A 155 6.08 -0.93 -14.31
C VAL A 155 7.21 -1.47 -13.47
N THR A 156 7.86 -0.64 -12.66
CA THR A 156 8.98 -1.04 -11.80
C THR A 156 8.57 -2.16 -10.82
N TRP A 157 7.41 -2.05 -10.17
CA TRP A 157 6.94 -3.09 -9.25
C TRP A 157 6.64 -4.41 -9.95
N VAL A 158 6.04 -4.36 -11.14
CA VAL A 158 5.79 -5.57 -11.94
C VAL A 158 7.12 -6.22 -12.35
N GLN A 159 8.08 -5.44 -12.85
CA GLN A 159 9.41 -5.93 -13.25
C GLN A 159 10.18 -6.52 -12.07
N ASP A 160 10.30 -5.78 -10.96
CA ASP A 160 10.97 -6.23 -9.74
C ASP A 160 10.38 -7.54 -9.23
N CYS A 161 9.05 -7.65 -9.21
CA CYS A 161 8.39 -8.88 -8.81
C CYS A 161 8.63 -10.04 -9.79
N ASN A 162 8.70 -9.79 -11.10
CA ASN A 162 9.00 -10.85 -12.08
C ASN A 162 10.44 -11.33 -11.95
N ASP A 163 11.38 -10.42 -11.71
CA ASP A 163 12.80 -10.69 -11.77
C ASP A 163 13.34 -11.25 -10.44
N HIS A 164 12.79 -10.79 -9.30
CA HIS A 164 13.36 -11.06 -7.98
C HIS A 164 12.50 -11.90 -7.03
N HIS A 165 11.18 -12.05 -7.25
CA HIS A 165 10.29 -12.78 -6.31
C HIS A 165 10.04 -14.23 -6.75
N LEU A 166 10.73 -15.17 -6.12
CA LEU A 166 10.70 -16.61 -6.46
C LEU A 166 9.30 -17.23 -6.39
N ASN A 167 8.53 -16.89 -5.35
CA ASN A 167 7.15 -17.37 -5.18
C ASN A 167 6.21 -16.79 -6.24
N CYS A 168 6.56 -15.63 -6.83
CA CYS A 168 5.78 -14.98 -7.88
C CYS A 168 6.19 -15.40 -9.29
N GLN A 169 7.41 -15.89 -9.51
CA GLN A 169 7.89 -16.30 -10.84
C GLN A 169 7.04 -17.38 -11.50
N SER A 170 6.36 -18.24 -10.74
CA SER A 170 5.41 -19.23 -11.31
C SER A 170 4.24 -18.60 -12.08
N SER A 171 3.96 -17.31 -11.83
CA SER A 171 2.84 -16.55 -12.40
C SER A 171 3.23 -15.60 -13.55
N THR A 172 4.49 -15.62 -13.97
CA THR A 172 4.95 -14.89 -15.17
C THR A 172 4.70 -15.67 -16.45
N ARG A 173 4.30 -16.94 -16.34
CA ARG A 173 4.19 -17.85 -17.47
C ARG A 173 2.96 -17.51 -18.31
N SER A 174 3.19 -17.34 -19.62
CA SER A 174 2.16 -17.20 -20.66
C SER A 174 1.28 -18.45 -20.85
N ASP A 175 1.38 -19.44 -19.95
CA ASP A 175 0.67 -20.71 -20.00
C ASP A 175 -0.57 -20.77 -19.08
N ALA A 176 -0.89 -19.67 -18.39
CA ALA A 176 -2.09 -19.54 -17.57
C ALA A 176 -3.35 -19.62 -18.46
N GLN A 177 -4.35 -20.37 -17.98
CA GLN A 177 -5.61 -20.56 -18.71
C GLN A 177 -6.40 -19.24 -18.74
N LEU A 178 -6.88 -18.85 -19.93
CA LEU A 178 -7.69 -17.66 -20.10
C LEU A 178 -9.14 -17.88 -19.61
N PRO A 179 -9.79 -16.85 -19.04
CA PRO A 179 -11.24 -16.85 -18.80
C PRO A 179 -12.04 -17.08 -20.08
N THR A 180 -13.32 -17.49 -19.94
CA THR A 180 -14.22 -17.73 -21.08
C THR A 180 -14.25 -16.54 -22.04
N ARG A 181 -14.27 -15.33 -21.48
CA ARG A 181 -14.31 -14.09 -22.22
C ARG A 181 -13.34 -13.07 -21.66
N LEU A 182 -12.72 -12.31 -22.54
CA LEU A 182 -11.82 -11.21 -22.22
C LEU A 182 -12.10 -10.04 -23.16
N LEU A 183 -11.94 -8.82 -22.66
CA LEU A 183 -11.88 -7.65 -23.51
C LEU A 183 -10.53 -7.65 -24.23
N ASP A 184 -10.57 -7.82 -25.54
CA ASP A 184 -9.40 -7.72 -26.42
C ASP A 184 -9.15 -6.26 -26.73
N LEU A 185 -8.06 -5.74 -26.17
CA LEU A 185 -7.67 -4.35 -26.35
C LEU A 185 -6.88 -4.14 -27.63
N HIS A 186 -6.68 -5.14 -28.49
CA HIS A 186 -5.78 -5.08 -29.64
C HIS A 186 -4.32 -4.74 -29.26
N SER A 187 -3.39 -4.98 -30.18
CA SER A 187 -2.02 -4.50 -30.01
C SER A 187 -1.99 -2.98 -30.17
N LEU A 188 -1.15 -2.30 -29.38
CA LEU A 188 -0.82 -0.91 -29.64
C LEU A 188 -0.09 -0.81 -30.99
N PRO A 189 -0.31 0.27 -31.77
CA PRO A 189 0.51 0.55 -32.94
C PRO A 189 2.00 0.60 -32.57
N GLU A 190 2.85 0.03 -33.43
CA GLU A 190 4.31 0.09 -33.24
C GLU A 190 4.77 1.54 -33.08
N GLY A 191 5.60 1.81 -32.07
CA GLY A 191 6.09 3.16 -31.75
C GLY A 191 5.15 4.03 -30.90
N THR A 192 4.05 3.49 -30.38
CA THR A 192 3.22 4.20 -29.41
C THR A 192 3.95 4.28 -28.06
N ASP A 193 4.27 5.49 -27.64
CA ASP A 193 4.88 5.76 -26.34
C ASP A 193 3.97 6.69 -25.53
N PHE A 194 3.41 6.17 -24.44
CA PHE A 194 2.55 6.94 -23.54
C PHE A 194 3.33 8.03 -22.78
N GLU A 195 4.64 7.86 -22.59
CA GLU A 195 5.48 8.80 -21.84
C GLU A 195 5.84 10.05 -22.65
N LEU A 196 5.76 9.97 -23.98
CA LEU A 196 6.03 11.09 -24.90
C LEU A 196 4.80 11.99 -25.15
N VAL A 197 3.63 11.64 -24.60
CA VAL A 197 2.41 12.41 -24.79
C VAL A 197 2.39 13.62 -23.86
N ALA A 198 2.30 14.82 -24.43
CA ALA A 198 2.03 16.02 -23.66
C ALA A 198 0.56 16.03 -23.16
N GLY A 199 0.35 16.10 -21.84
CA GLY A 199 -0.97 16.14 -21.23
C GLY A 199 -1.46 14.76 -20.79
N ASP A 200 -2.76 14.48 -20.98
CA ASP A 200 -3.37 13.21 -20.55
C ASP A 200 -3.05 12.07 -21.53
N PRO A 201 -2.25 11.06 -21.14
CA PRO A 201 -1.84 9.97 -22.02
C PRO A 201 -3.02 9.08 -22.48
N ARG A 202 -4.16 9.12 -21.78
CA ARG A 202 -5.39 8.40 -22.18
C ARG A 202 -5.98 8.94 -23.48
N ALA A 203 -5.58 10.13 -23.93
CA ALA A 203 -6.02 10.71 -25.18
C ALA A 203 -5.72 9.81 -26.40
N LEU A 204 -4.65 9.02 -26.35
CA LEU A 204 -4.29 8.05 -27.39
C LEU A 204 -5.34 6.94 -27.60
N LEU A 205 -6.23 6.76 -26.62
CA LEU A 205 -7.23 5.68 -26.61
C LEU A 205 -8.63 6.17 -27.02
N ARG A 206 -8.83 7.47 -27.27
CA ARG A 206 -10.17 8.04 -27.53
C ARG A 206 -10.88 7.36 -28.70
N ASP A 207 -10.15 7.07 -29.76
CA ASP A 207 -10.68 6.41 -30.96
C ASP A 207 -10.48 4.89 -30.93
N ALA A 208 -10.04 4.32 -29.79
CA ALA A 208 -9.80 2.91 -29.67
C ALA A 208 -11.11 2.11 -29.75
N THR A 209 -11.09 1.12 -30.62
CA THR A 209 -12.10 0.09 -30.77
C THR A 209 -11.65 -1.19 -30.09
N LEU A 210 -12.60 -1.82 -29.41
CA LEU A 210 -12.39 -3.01 -28.59
C LEU A 210 -13.42 -4.06 -28.98
N LYS A 211 -13.15 -5.31 -28.59
CA LYS A 211 -14.10 -6.42 -28.76
C LYS A 211 -14.00 -7.40 -27.61
N LEU A 212 -15.06 -8.16 -27.42
CA LEU A 212 -15.09 -9.28 -26.49
C LEU A 212 -14.60 -10.54 -27.22
N ALA A 213 -13.47 -11.08 -26.79
CA ALA A 213 -12.93 -12.33 -27.31
C ALA A 213 -13.45 -13.51 -26.48
N GLU A 214 -13.92 -14.56 -27.15
CA GLU A 214 -14.25 -15.84 -26.52
C GLU A 214 -13.07 -16.82 -26.63
N ASN A 215 -12.75 -17.46 -25.52
CA ASN A 215 -11.62 -18.36 -25.39
C ASN A 215 -12.09 -19.79 -25.11
N GLY A 216 -11.47 -20.75 -25.77
CA GLY A 216 -11.66 -22.18 -25.48
C GLY A 216 -10.88 -22.64 -24.24
N PRO A 217 -11.15 -23.85 -23.71
CA PRO A 217 -10.50 -24.38 -22.51
C PRO A 217 -8.96 -24.46 -22.58
N ASP A 218 -8.40 -24.65 -23.77
CA ASP A 218 -6.95 -24.76 -23.98
C ASP A 218 -6.28 -23.40 -24.25
N SER A 219 -7.04 -22.30 -24.26
CA SER A 219 -6.52 -20.97 -24.53
C SER A 219 -5.69 -20.49 -23.36
N LYS A 220 -4.47 -20.03 -23.66
CA LYS A 220 -3.49 -19.61 -22.65
C LYS A 220 -2.93 -18.25 -23.00
N GLY A 221 -2.60 -17.47 -21.98
CA GLY A 221 -1.98 -16.16 -22.16
C GLY A 221 -2.04 -15.31 -20.90
N GLN A 222 -1.63 -14.05 -21.05
CA GLN A 222 -1.65 -13.07 -19.98
C GLN A 222 -2.83 -12.12 -20.15
N TYR A 223 -3.47 -11.79 -19.04
CA TYR A 223 -4.51 -10.79 -18.94
C TYR A 223 -4.44 -10.10 -17.59
N ILE A 224 -5.00 -8.90 -17.51
CA ILE A 224 -5.20 -8.17 -16.26
C ILE A 224 -6.66 -8.32 -15.84
N ALA A 225 -6.91 -8.53 -14.55
CA ALA A 225 -8.25 -8.46 -13.97
C ALA A 225 -8.48 -7.08 -13.35
N LEU A 226 -9.71 -6.54 -13.48
CA LEU A 226 -10.11 -5.29 -12.86
C LEU A 226 -11.07 -5.57 -11.68
N SER A 227 -10.66 -5.17 -10.48
CA SER A 227 -11.49 -5.18 -9.27
C SER A 227 -12.00 -3.75 -8.99
N TYR A 228 -13.31 -3.56 -8.96
CA TYR A 228 -13.93 -2.24 -8.87
C TYR A 228 -15.38 -2.29 -8.37
N CYS A 229 -15.88 -1.15 -7.87
CA CYS A 229 -17.28 -1.03 -7.47
C CYS A 229 -18.18 -0.72 -8.68
N TRP A 230 -19.27 -1.46 -8.84
CA TRP A 230 -20.30 -1.13 -9.83
C TRP A 230 -21.03 0.17 -9.49
N GLY A 231 -21.30 0.40 -8.20
CA GLY A 231 -22.21 1.44 -7.71
C GLY A 231 -23.66 0.95 -7.68
N LYS A 232 -24.63 1.87 -7.75
CA LYS A 232 -26.06 1.53 -7.70
C LYS A 232 -26.59 0.90 -9.00
N ALA A 233 -25.95 1.19 -10.13
CA ALA A 233 -26.27 0.62 -11.43
C ALA A 233 -25.03 0.72 -12.34
N LEU A 234 -24.86 -0.26 -13.22
CA LEU A 234 -23.84 -0.22 -14.28
C LEU A 234 -24.43 0.41 -15.54
N PRO A 235 -23.80 1.46 -16.09
CA PRO A 235 -24.30 2.10 -17.30
C PRO A 235 -23.91 1.35 -18.59
N TYR A 236 -22.98 0.40 -18.53
CA TYR A 236 -22.53 -0.38 -19.69
C TYR A 236 -22.22 -1.83 -19.29
N THR A 237 -22.92 -2.79 -19.88
CA THR A 237 -22.78 -4.23 -19.59
C THR A 237 -22.99 -5.09 -20.83
N THR A 238 -22.48 -6.32 -20.79
CA THR A 238 -22.82 -7.34 -21.78
C THR A 238 -24.12 -8.05 -21.38
N THR A 239 -25.05 -8.12 -22.33
CA THR A 239 -26.33 -8.82 -22.23
C THR A 239 -26.50 -9.73 -23.44
N SER A 240 -27.45 -10.65 -23.36
CA SER A 240 -27.77 -11.59 -24.43
C SER A 240 -28.10 -10.88 -25.75
N THR A 241 -28.63 -9.65 -25.68
CA THR A 241 -29.00 -8.85 -26.85
C THR A 241 -27.84 -8.10 -27.51
N ASN A 242 -26.77 -7.79 -26.77
CA ASN A 242 -25.62 -7.05 -27.29
C ASN A 242 -24.34 -7.89 -27.40
N LEU A 243 -24.36 -9.13 -26.91
CA LEU A 243 -23.23 -10.06 -26.90
C LEU A 243 -22.56 -10.22 -28.28
N GLU A 244 -23.35 -10.53 -29.31
CA GLU A 244 -22.79 -10.74 -30.66
C GLU A 244 -22.18 -9.45 -31.22
N LYS A 245 -22.80 -8.30 -30.98
CA LYS A 245 -22.22 -7.00 -31.31
C LYS A 245 -20.91 -6.77 -30.57
N HIS A 246 -20.84 -7.08 -29.26
CA HIS A 246 -19.62 -6.91 -28.47
C HIS A 246 -18.47 -7.78 -28.99
N LYS A 247 -18.75 -8.92 -29.64
CA LYS A 247 -17.73 -9.80 -30.25
C LYS A 247 -17.18 -9.27 -31.58
N GLU A 248 -17.91 -8.40 -32.27
CA GLU A 248 -17.45 -7.79 -33.52
C GLU A 248 -16.25 -6.86 -33.29
N ASP A 249 -15.38 -6.76 -34.29
CA ASP A 249 -14.29 -5.78 -34.25
C ASP A 249 -14.87 -4.35 -34.27
N GLY A 250 -14.56 -3.54 -33.25
CA GLY A 250 -15.23 -2.25 -33.03
C GLY A 250 -16.61 -2.33 -32.41
N GLY A 251 -17.02 -3.50 -31.91
CA GLY A 251 -18.26 -3.70 -31.19
C GLY A 251 -18.41 -2.83 -29.94
N ILE A 252 -17.28 -2.52 -29.29
CA ILE A 252 -17.19 -1.72 -28.07
C ILE A 252 -16.29 -0.50 -28.32
N GLY A 253 -16.84 0.70 -28.13
CA GLY A 253 -16.06 1.95 -28.22
C GLY A 253 -15.53 2.38 -26.85
N TYR A 254 -14.24 2.71 -26.76
CA TYR A 254 -13.59 3.12 -25.51
C TYR A 254 -14.33 4.26 -24.78
N MET A 255 -14.78 5.29 -25.52
CA MET A 255 -15.46 6.45 -24.94
C MET A 255 -16.89 6.17 -24.43
N GLN A 256 -17.46 5.00 -24.73
CA GLN A 256 -18.77 4.60 -24.20
C GLN A 256 -18.67 3.96 -22.82
N LEU A 257 -17.46 3.55 -22.43
CA LEU A 257 -17.23 2.84 -21.18
C LEU A 257 -17.17 3.80 -19.98
N PRO A 258 -17.60 3.35 -18.79
CA PRO A 258 -17.38 4.06 -17.53
C PRO A 258 -15.91 4.42 -17.32
N GLU A 259 -15.65 5.48 -16.56
CA GLU A 259 -14.29 6.00 -16.37
C GLU A 259 -13.35 4.99 -15.70
N THR A 260 -13.81 4.21 -14.73
CA THR A 260 -13.01 3.13 -14.12
C THR A 260 -12.58 2.06 -15.13
N LEU A 261 -13.45 1.73 -16.10
CA LEU A 261 -13.11 0.76 -17.13
C LEU A 261 -12.11 1.36 -18.13
N ARG A 262 -12.28 2.65 -18.47
CA ARG A 262 -11.34 3.38 -19.33
C ARG A 262 -9.94 3.47 -18.69
N ASP A 263 -9.86 3.78 -17.41
CA ASP A 263 -8.61 3.79 -16.64
C ASP A 263 -7.96 2.39 -16.58
N GLY A 264 -8.77 1.34 -16.38
CA GLY A 264 -8.29 -0.05 -16.40
C GLY A 264 -7.73 -0.46 -17.77
N ILE A 265 -8.40 -0.09 -18.86
CA ILE A 265 -7.93 -0.31 -20.24
C ILE A 265 -6.62 0.43 -20.50
N PHE A 266 -6.53 1.68 -20.06
CA PHE A 266 -5.33 2.48 -20.19
C PHE A 266 -4.13 1.82 -19.52
N LEU A 267 -4.23 1.47 -18.24
CA LEU A 267 -3.13 0.82 -17.52
C LEU A 267 -2.79 -0.56 -18.08
N THR A 268 -3.81 -1.30 -18.55
CA THR A 268 -3.57 -2.62 -19.15
C THR A 268 -2.69 -2.49 -20.40
N ARG A 269 -2.99 -1.51 -21.26
CA ARG A 269 -2.15 -1.19 -22.43
C ARG A 269 -0.81 -0.58 -22.03
N TYR A 270 -0.75 0.29 -21.02
CA TYR A 270 0.47 0.90 -20.51
C TYR A 270 1.48 -0.15 -20.02
N LEU A 271 0.99 -1.20 -19.35
CA LEU A 271 1.79 -2.33 -18.88
C LEU A 271 2.11 -3.36 -19.98
N GLY A 272 1.72 -3.11 -21.24
CA GLY A 272 2.00 -3.99 -22.37
C GLY A 272 1.15 -5.26 -22.43
N ILE A 273 0.02 -5.31 -21.68
CA ILE A 273 -0.89 -6.45 -21.69
C ILE A 273 -2.05 -6.19 -22.65
N ARG A 274 -2.41 -7.21 -23.43
CA ARG A 274 -3.46 -7.10 -24.46
C ARG A 274 -4.88 -7.28 -23.92
N TYR A 275 -5.06 -8.11 -22.90
CA TYR A 275 -6.38 -8.54 -22.47
C TYR A 275 -6.73 -8.00 -21.09
N LEU A 276 -7.96 -7.51 -20.96
CA LEU A 276 -8.55 -7.11 -19.69
C LEU A 276 -9.78 -7.97 -19.38
N TRP A 277 -9.90 -8.42 -18.15
CA TRP A 277 -11.11 -9.01 -17.61
C TRP A 277 -11.83 -8.00 -16.72
N ALA A 278 -13.10 -7.74 -17.03
CA ALA A 278 -14.02 -6.98 -16.18
C ALA A 278 -15.37 -7.70 -16.20
N ASP A 279 -15.87 -8.06 -15.03
CA ASP A 279 -17.09 -8.85 -14.83
C ASP A 279 -18.30 -8.35 -15.62
N CYS A 280 -18.57 -7.04 -15.63
CA CYS A 280 -19.72 -6.44 -16.30
C CYS A 280 -19.71 -6.63 -17.84
N LEU A 281 -18.53 -6.87 -18.42
CA LEU A 281 -18.34 -7.10 -19.85
C LEU A 281 -18.13 -8.58 -20.18
N CYS A 282 -17.43 -9.32 -19.30
CA CYS A 282 -17.02 -10.70 -19.54
C CYS A 282 -18.05 -11.73 -19.07
N ILE A 283 -19.07 -11.30 -18.33
CA ILE A 283 -20.21 -12.12 -17.89
C ILE A 283 -21.49 -11.54 -18.51
N VAL A 284 -22.36 -12.41 -19.02
CA VAL A 284 -23.66 -12.02 -19.60
C VAL A 284 -24.65 -11.76 -18.47
N GLN A 285 -24.96 -10.49 -18.20
CA GLN A 285 -25.61 -10.06 -16.96
C GLN A 285 -27.09 -10.44 -16.84
N ASP A 286 -27.76 -10.71 -17.97
CA ASP A 286 -29.17 -11.13 -18.04
C ASP A 286 -29.35 -12.64 -18.22
N ASP A 287 -28.26 -13.43 -18.15
CA ASP A 287 -28.28 -14.89 -18.22
C ASP A 287 -27.81 -15.50 -16.90
N THR A 288 -28.76 -16.02 -16.11
CA THR A 288 -28.47 -16.66 -14.82
C THR A 288 -27.55 -17.88 -14.96
N ALA A 289 -27.66 -18.66 -16.04
CA ALA A 289 -26.83 -19.85 -16.24
C ALA A 289 -25.39 -19.48 -16.63
N ASP A 290 -25.21 -18.39 -17.38
CA ASP A 290 -23.89 -17.81 -17.63
C ASP A 290 -23.28 -17.25 -16.34
N TRP A 291 -24.06 -16.49 -15.56
CA TRP A 291 -23.63 -15.95 -14.27
C TRP A 291 -23.18 -17.06 -13.30
N GLU A 292 -23.96 -18.12 -13.12
CA GLU A 292 -23.60 -19.23 -12.22
C GLU A 292 -22.29 -19.91 -12.65
N ARG A 293 -22.12 -20.12 -13.96
CA ARG A 293 -20.90 -20.70 -14.52
C ARG A 293 -19.69 -19.79 -14.29
N GLU A 294 -19.79 -18.50 -14.60
CA GLU A 294 -18.67 -17.57 -14.45
C GLU A 294 -18.37 -17.26 -12.98
N ALA A 295 -19.39 -17.13 -12.12
CA ALA A 295 -19.24 -16.97 -10.67
C ALA A 295 -18.47 -18.15 -10.06
N SER A 296 -18.76 -19.38 -10.49
CA SER A 296 -18.02 -20.58 -10.04
C SER A 296 -16.53 -20.57 -10.47
N ARG A 297 -16.18 -19.78 -11.48
CA ARG A 297 -14.83 -19.65 -12.03
C ARG A 297 -14.10 -18.38 -11.59
N MET A 298 -14.75 -17.47 -10.85
CA MET A 298 -14.11 -16.22 -10.39
C MET A 298 -12.80 -16.48 -9.66
N ALA A 299 -12.72 -17.58 -8.92
CA ALA A 299 -11.49 -17.97 -8.23
C ALA A 299 -10.32 -18.17 -9.20
N ASP A 300 -10.58 -18.87 -10.31
CA ASP A 300 -9.59 -19.12 -11.35
C ASP A 300 -9.26 -17.83 -12.11
N VAL A 301 -10.24 -16.95 -12.34
CA VAL A 301 -10.04 -15.64 -13.00
C VAL A 301 -9.02 -14.79 -12.23
N TYR A 302 -9.15 -14.64 -10.92
CA TYR A 302 -8.20 -13.82 -10.16
C TYR A 302 -6.88 -14.56 -9.88
N SER A 303 -6.91 -15.88 -9.69
CA SER A 303 -5.70 -16.69 -9.45
C SER A 303 -4.78 -16.81 -10.68
N ASN A 304 -5.36 -16.79 -11.88
CA ASN A 304 -4.64 -16.91 -13.15
C ASN A 304 -4.32 -15.55 -13.80
N ALA A 305 -4.85 -14.44 -13.28
CA ALA A 305 -4.53 -13.11 -13.78
C ALA A 305 -3.03 -12.84 -13.61
N TYR A 306 -2.44 -12.17 -14.61
CA TYR A 306 -1.05 -11.73 -14.53
C TYR A 306 -0.86 -10.69 -13.42
N LEU A 307 -1.85 -9.80 -13.32
CA LEU A 307 -1.97 -8.72 -12.35
C LEU A 307 -3.45 -8.36 -12.18
N THR A 308 -3.84 -8.00 -10.95
CA THR A 308 -5.14 -7.38 -10.68
C THR A 308 -4.95 -5.88 -10.46
N LEU A 309 -5.70 -5.05 -11.18
CA LEU A 309 -5.84 -3.63 -10.89
C LEU A 309 -7.05 -3.44 -9.98
N ALA A 310 -6.86 -2.81 -8.82
CA ALA A 310 -7.94 -2.53 -7.88
C ALA A 310 -8.21 -1.02 -7.81
N ALA A 311 -9.41 -0.62 -8.23
CA ALA A 311 -9.89 0.76 -8.17
C ALA A 311 -10.37 1.12 -6.75
N THR A 312 -9.48 0.92 -5.77
CA THR A 312 -9.78 0.84 -4.33
C THR A 312 -10.52 2.05 -3.79
N ARG A 313 -10.15 3.25 -4.25
CA ARG A 313 -10.73 4.54 -3.86
C ARG A 313 -12.12 4.84 -4.42
N THR A 314 -12.61 4.05 -5.37
CA THR A 314 -13.82 4.39 -6.12
C THR A 314 -15.06 3.72 -5.56
N SER A 315 -16.13 4.49 -5.40
CA SER A 315 -17.41 3.99 -4.91
C SER A 315 -18.32 3.46 -6.02
N HIS A 316 -18.06 3.86 -7.27
CA HIS A 316 -18.75 3.39 -8.46
C HIS A 316 -17.89 3.53 -9.73
N CYS A 317 -18.20 2.75 -10.76
CA CYS A 317 -17.42 2.66 -12.00
C CYS A 317 -17.36 3.96 -12.84
N GLY A 318 -18.23 4.92 -12.54
CA GLY A 318 -18.27 6.23 -13.19
C GLY A 318 -17.23 7.25 -12.69
N GLU A 319 -16.55 7.01 -11.55
CA GLU A 319 -15.62 8.00 -10.96
C GLU A 319 -14.25 8.03 -11.63
N GLY A 320 -13.76 6.88 -12.12
CA GLY A 320 -12.35 6.73 -12.48
C GLY A 320 -11.47 6.64 -11.24
N PHE A 321 -10.29 6.05 -11.34
CA PHE A 321 -9.36 5.91 -10.22
C PHE A 321 -8.01 6.59 -10.45
N LEU A 322 -7.74 7.05 -11.67
CA LEU A 322 -6.50 7.75 -12.04
C LEU A 322 -6.56 9.27 -11.96
N HIS A 323 -7.68 9.83 -11.46
CA HIS A 323 -7.76 11.27 -11.24
C HIS A 323 -6.90 11.72 -10.04
N ALA A 324 -6.71 13.04 -9.88
CA ALA A 324 -5.98 13.63 -8.77
C ALA A 324 -6.49 13.12 -7.40
N ARG A 325 -5.57 12.84 -6.48
CA ARG A 325 -5.84 12.32 -5.13
C ARG A 325 -5.99 13.43 -4.12
N LYS A 326 -6.69 13.15 -3.02
CA LYS A 326 -6.58 14.02 -1.85
C LYS A 326 -5.26 13.67 -1.18
N VAL A 327 -4.37 14.64 -1.04
CA VAL A 327 -3.22 14.43 -0.16
C VAL A 327 -3.52 14.99 1.23
N ARG A 328 -3.06 14.28 2.27
CA ARG A 328 -3.13 14.76 3.65
C ARG A 328 -2.52 16.16 3.76
N GLU A 329 -2.99 16.98 4.71
CA GLU A 329 -2.41 18.31 4.92
C GLU A 329 -0.90 18.20 5.11
N ARG A 330 -0.16 18.82 4.19
CA ARG A 330 1.30 18.82 4.17
C ARG A 330 1.83 20.05 4.87
N ARG A 331 2.79 19.85 5.78
CA ARG A 331 3.65 20.94 6.23
C ARG A 331 4.87 20.97 5.30
N VAL A 332 4.81 21.89 4.33
CA VAL A 332 5.88 22.10 3.36
C VAL A 332 6.81 23.20 3.85
N ILE A 333 8.11 22.93 3.77
CA ILE A 333 9.14 23.94 3.96
C ILE A 333 9.97 24.00 2.69
N SER A 334 9.92 25.16 2.04
CA SER A 334 10.76 25.46 0.88
C SER A 334 12.13 25.95 1.35
N PHE A 335 13.16 25.30 0.86
CA PHE A 335 14.55 25.70 1.02
C PHE A 335 15.06 26.20 -0.31
N ALA A 336 15.57 27.43 -0.33
CA ALA A 336 16.20 28.02 -1.51
C ALA A 336 17.54 28.62 -1.10
N ASP A 337 18.58 28.26 -1.82
CA ASP A 337 19.90 28.90 -1.76
C ASP A 337 20.34 29.37 -3.15
N GLU A 338 21.56 29.87 -3.25
CA GLU A 338 22.14 30.37 -4.51
C GLU A 338 22.29 29.28 -5.58
N GLU A 339 22.31 27.99 -5.20
CA GLU A 339 22.49 26.87 -6.12
C GLU A 339 21.14 26.27 -6.59
N ARG A 340 20.19 25.97 -5.68
CA ARG A 340 18.89 25.32 -6.01
C ARG A 340 17.77 25.64 -5.01
N SER A 341 16.52 25.46 -5.44
CA SER A 341 15.33 25.42 -4.58
C SER A 341 14.77 24.00 -4.48
N PHE A 342 14.35 23.57 -3.30
CA PHE A 342 13.68 22.30 -3.06
C PHE A 342 12.66 22.40 -1.92
N ASP A 343 11.65 21.53 -1.95
CA ASP A 343 10.63 21.44 -0.92
C ASP A 343 10.80 20.17 -0.09
N LEU A 344 10.67 20.32 1.22
CA LEU A 344 10.57 19.20 2.16
C LEU A 344 9.18 19.14 2.78
N TYR A 345 8.65 17.92 2.82
CA TYR A 345 7.34 17.60 3.35
C TYR A 345 7.53 16.91 4.69
N PHE A 346 7.06 17.55 5.76
CA PHE A 346 7.24 17.06 7.12
C PHE A 346 6.02 16.32 7.64
N SER A 347 6.26 15.21 8.32
CA SER A 347 5.26 14.51 9.14
C SER A 347 5.83 14.22 10.53
N TYR A 348 4.94 14.02 11.50
CA TYR A 348 5.31 13.85 12.91
C TYR A 348 4.61 12.65 13.50
N ASN A 349 5.37 11.81 14.22
CA ASN A 349 4.82 10.70 15.00
C ASN A 349 5.27 10.80 16.46
N ASP A 350 4.31 10.92 17.39
CA ASP A 350 4.57 10.95 18.83
C ASP A 350 4.73 9.52 19.37
N LEU A 351 5.97 9.03 19.41
CA LEU A 351 6.32 7.66 19.82
C LEU A 351 5.96 7.31 21.28
N THR A 352 5.46 8.27 22.05
CA THR A 352 5.06 8.12 23.47
C THR A 352 3.65 7.65 23.71
N MET A 353 2.81 7.62 22.68
CA MET A 353 1.38 7.39 22.87
C MET A 353 0.98 5.93 23.17
N SER A 354 1.92 4.99 23.33
CA SER A 354 1.63 3.68 23.94
C SER A 354 2.84 3.01 24.62
N PRO A 355 2.77 2.67 25.93
CA PRO A 355 3.70 1.74 26.55
C PRO A 355 3.31 0.29 26.19
N GLY A 356 4.14 -0.41 25.42
CA GLY A 356 4.07 -1.89 25.32
C GLY A 356 4.15 -2.49 23.91
N ALA A 357 3.94 -1.72 22.85
CA ALA A 357 4.24 -2.13 21.48
C ALA A 357 4.35 -0.88 20.61
N MET A 358 5.30 -0.89 19.66
CA MET A 358 5.33 0.06 18.55
C MET A 358 4.23 -0.29 17.57
N GLU A 359 2.98 -0.28 18.03
CA GLU A 359 1.81 -0.42 17.20
C GLU A 359 1.17 0.95 17.11
N SER A 360 1.15 1.50 15.89
CA SER A 360 0.33 2.63 15.54
C SER A 360 -1.06 2.47 16.17
N ILE A 361 -1.49 3.45 16.98
CA ILE A 361 -2.84 3.53 17.56
C ILE A 361 -3.93 3.51 16.47
N ILE A 362 -3.51 3.74 15.23
CA ILE A 362 -4.31 3.62 14.03
C ILE A 362 -3.78 2.39 13.28
N ASP A 363 -4.46 1.26 13.41
CA ASP A 363 -4.25 0.15 12.48
C ASP A 363 -4.58 0.65 11.07
N GLU A 364 -3.54 0.93 10.26
CA GLU A 364 -3.69 1.45 8.90
C GLU A 364 -4.56 0.52 8.05
N SER A 365 -4.58 -0.78 8.33
CA SER A 365 -5.44 -1.74 7.64
C SER A 365 -6.92 -1.55 7.99
N ILE A 366 -7.25 -1.23 9.25
CA ILE A 366 -8.62 -0.88 9.67
C ILE A 366 -9.05 0.45 9.06
N THR A 367 -8.17 1.45 9.06
CA THR A 367 -8.45 2.77 8.50
C THR A 367 -8.65 2.70 7.00
N MET A 368 -7.77 2.00 6.27
CA MET A 368 -7.96 1.73 4.85
C MET A 368 -9.28 1.02 4.58
N ARG A 369 -9.67 0.00 5.35
CA ARG A 369 -10.96 -0.67 5.14
C ARG A 369 -12.16 0.25 5.36
N LYS A 370 -12.07 1.20 6.29
CA LYS A 370 -13.14 2.17 6.57
C LYS A 370 -13.23 3.28 5.53
N GLU A 371 -12.09 3.70 5.00
CA GLU A 371 -12.00 4.85 4.09
C GLU A 371 -12.11 4.48 2.62
N GLU A 372 -11.76 3.24 2.25
CA GLU A 372 -11.72 2.80 0.85
C GLU A 372 -12.99 2.03 0.45
N PRO A 373 -13.82 2.56 -0.47
CA PRO A 373 -15.13 1.98 -0.80
C PRO A 373 -15.06 0.53 -1.31
N LEU A 374 -14.06 0.19 -2.12
CA LEU A 374 -13.93 -1.16 -2.69
C LEU A 374 -13.73 -2.22 -1.60
N LEU A 375 -12.90 -1.92 -0.59
CA LEU A 375 -12.59 -2.87 0.48
C LEU A 375 -13.78 -3.20 1.36
N SER A 376 -14.85 -2.40 1.30
CA SER A 376 -16.10 -2.67 1.99
C SER A 376 -16.93 -3.78 1.34
N GLN A 377 -16.66 -4.17 0.09
CA GLN A 377 -17.46 -5.19 -0.63
C GLN A 377 -16.98 -6.61 -0.34
N VAL A 378 -17.93 -7.54 -0.17
CA VAL A 378 -17.63 -8.94 0.19
C VAL A 378 -16.82 -9.68 -0.87
N TRP A 379 -17.17 -9.53 -2.15
CA TRP A 379 -16.52 -10.22 -3.26
C TRP A 379 -15.04 -9.83 -3.37
N VAL A 380 -14.72 -8.55 -3.12
CA VAL A 380 -13.37 -8.00 -3.20
C VAL A 380 -12.37 -8.73 -2.30
N LEU A 381 -12.81 -9.34 -1.19
CA LEU A 381 -11.88 -10.10 -0.34
C LEU A 381 -11.36 -11.32 -1.09
N GLN A 382 -12.24 -12.03 -1.80
CA GLN A 382 -11.85 -13.16 -2.64
C GLN A 382 -10.93 -12.70 -3.77
N GLU A 383 -11.26 -11.59 -4.43
CA GLU A 383 -10.47 -11.04 -5.54
C GLU A 383 -9.04 -10.73 -5.09
N ARG A 384 -8.89 -10.05 -3.94
CA ARG A 384 -7.60 -9.67 -3.38
C ARG A 384 -6.79 -10.87 -2.86
N VAL A 385 -7.44 -11.81 -2.16
CA VAL A 385 -6.74 -12.98 -1.58
C VAL A 385 -6.30 -14.00 -2.64
N LEU A 386 -7.06 -14.13 -3.73
CA LEU A 386 -6.73 -15.05 -4.81
C LEU A 386 -5.78 -14.44 -5.84
N ALA A 387 -5.75 -13.12 -5.98
CA ALA A 387 -4.81 -12.44 -6.86
C ALA A 387 -3.36 -12.63 -6.37
N ARG A 388 -2.48 -13.03 -7.28
CA ARG A 388 -1.04 -13.20 -6.98
C ARG A 388 -0.28 -11.87 -6.92
N ARG A 389 -0.78 -10.89 -7.66
CA ARG A 389 -0.28 -9.52 -7.72
C ARG A 389 -1.46 -8.59 -7.79
N THR A 390 -1.43 -7.53 -6.99
CA THR A 390 -2.45 -6.48 -7.01
C THR A 390 -1.78 -5.12 -6.93
N ILE A 391 -2.16 -4.19 -7.82
CA ILE A 391 -1.94 -2.76 -7.62
C ILE A 391 -3.25 -2.15 -7.16
N GLN A 392 -3.25 -1.60 -5.96
CA GLN A 392 -4.37 -0.88 -5.39
C GLN A 392 -4.18 0.62 -5.58
N PHE A 393 -5.17 1.26 -6.20
CA PHE A 393 -5.29 2.71 -6.31
C PHE A 393 -6.17 3.22 -5.17
N ALA A 394 -5.58 3.33 -3.98
CA ALA A 394 -6.24 3.84 -2.79
C ALA A 394 -6.30 5.37 -2.78
N SER A 395 -7.07 5.95 -1.85
CA SER A 395 -7.40 7.37 -1.84
C SER A 395 -6.19 8.29 -1.66
N TYR A 396 -5.15 7.81 -0.95
CA TYR A 396 -3.97 8.59 -0.60
C TYR A 396 -2.65 8.10 -1.20
N LYS A 397 -2.56 6.86 -1.68
CA LYS A 397 -1.32 6.26 -2.20
C LYS A 397 -1.64 5.03 -3.06
N MET A 398 -0.72 4.64 -3.95
CA MET A 398 -0.77 3.30 -4.53
C MET A 398 -0.10 2.28 -3.62
N ILE A 399 -0.60 1.04 -3.67
CA ILE A 399 -0.07 -0.08 -2.90
C ILE A 399 0.08 -1.28 -3.83
N TRP A 400 1.28 -1.82 -3.87
CA TRP A 400 1.60 -3.11 -4.48
C TRP A 400 1.48 -4.22 -3.46
N GLU A 401 0.80 -5.30 -3.82
CA GLU A 401 0.79 -6.53 -3.03
C GLU A 401 1.11 -7.71 -3.93
N CYS A 402 2.00 -8.60 -3.46
CA CYS A 402 2.24 -9.89 -4.07
C CYS A 402 2.45 -10.96 -2.99
N SER A 403 2.69 -12.21 -3.40
CA SER A 403 2.92 -13.32 -2.47
C SER A 403 4.16 -13.20 -1.58
N GLU A 404 5.07 -12.23 -1.85
CA GLU A 404 6.29 -12.01 -1.06
C GLU A 404 6.36 -10.68 -0.33
N ARG A 405 5.89 -9.60 -0.96
CA ARG A 405 6.12 -8.23 -0.50
C ARG A 405 4.89 -7.36 -0.67
N THR A 406 4.79 -6.35 0.20
CA THR A 406 3.87 -5.22 0.07
C THR A 406 4.69 -3.94 -0.04
N ASN A 407 4.52 -3.18 -1.11
CA ASN A 407 5.20 -1.91 -1.31
C ASN A 407 4.18 -0.77 -1.42
N THR A 408 4.53 0.42 -0.94
CA THR A 408 3.71 1.62 -1.10
C THR A 408 4.40 2.65 -1.97
N GLU A 409 3.62 3.52 -2.59
CA GLU A 409 4.13 4.57 -3.47
C GLU A 409 5.15 5.50 -2.80
N ASP A 410 5.04 5.75 -1.51
CA ASP A 410 5.98 6.56 -0.73
C ASP A 410 7.22 5.78 -0.24
N GLY A 411 7.45 4.59 -0.80
CA GLY A 411 8.67 3.81 -0.64
C GLY A 411 8.72 2.95 0.62
N PHE A 412 7.61 2.78 1.36
CA PHE A 412 7.58 1.77 2.41
C PHE A 412 7.47 0.38 1.79
N GLU A 413 8.24 -0.54 2.35
CA GLU A 413 8.28 -1.94 1.99
C GLU A 413 8.05 -2.75 3.27
N ASP A 414 7.07 -3.65 3.22
CA ASP A 414 6.90 -4.71 4.21
C ASP A 414 7.32 -6.02 3.54
N SER A 415 8.45 -6.57 3.99
CA SER A 415 8.97 -7.88 3.56
C SER A 415 8.21 -9.06 4.18
N GLY A 416 7.18 -8.79 5.00
CA GLY A 416 6.21 -9.80 5.41
C GLY A 416 5.24 -10.10 4.28
N ARG A 417 5.02 -11.39 3.99
CA ARG A 417 3.87 -11.83 3.17
C ARG A 417 2.62 -11.14 3.73
N GLY A 418 1.80 -10.47 2.93
CA GLY A 418 0.60 -9.78 3.44
C GLY A 418 -0.25 -10.70 4.32
N ALA A 419 -0.83 -10.18 5.42
CA ALA A 419 -1.60 -10.96 6.38
C ALA A 419 -2.75 -11.78 5.74
N ASN A 420 -3.23 -11.32 4.58
CA ASN A 420 -4.31 -11.92 3.81
C ASN A 420 -3.84 -12.78 2.62
N SER A 421 -2.55 -13.12 2.51
CA SER A 421 -2.09 -14.03 1.45
C SER A 421 -2.62 -15.45 1.66
N LEU A 422 -3.13 -16.05 0.58
CA LEU A 422 -3.69 -17.39 0.59
C LEU A 422 -2.70 -18.42 1.13
N GLU A 423 -1.41 -18.30 0.79
CA GLU A 423 -0.36 -19.21 1.25
C GLU A 423 -0.17 -19.14 2.76
N ARG A 424 -0.18 -17.94 3.37
CA ARG A 424 -0.04 -17.79 4.83
C ARG A 424 -1.23 -18.39 5.57
N ILE A 425 -2.44 -18.16 5.08
CA ILE A 425 -3.65 -18.75 5.65
C ILE A 425 -3.54 -20.28 5.55
N ALA A 426 -3.10 -20.81 4.39
CA ALA A 426 -2.89 -22.23 4.20
C ALA A 426 -1.81 -22.80 5.13
N ASP A 427 -0.69 -22.12 5.32
CA ASP A 427 0.38 -22.56 6.22
C ASP A 427 -0.09 -22.59 7.67
N GLY A 428 -0.80 -21.57 8.12
CA GLY A 428 -1.44 -21.56 9.44
C GLY A 428 -2.45 -22.70 9.65
N LEU A 429 -3.21 -23.06 8.60
CA LEU A 429 -4.12 -24.19 8.62
C LEU A 429 -3.40 -25.55 8.59
N LYS A 430 -2.27 -25.68 7.88
CA LYS A 430 -1.43 -26.89 7.91
C LYS A 430 -0.82 -27.10 9.29
N ASP A 431 -0.36 -26.02 9.92
CA ASP A 431 0.18 -26.05 11.28
C ASP A 431 -0.88 -26.50 12.28
N LEU A 432 -2.13 -26.00 12.16
CA LEU A 432 -3.26 -26.51 12.94
C LEU A 432 -3.52 -28.00 12.72
N LYS A 433 -3.54 -28.42 11.45
CA LYS A 433 -3.83 -29.81 11.08
C LYS A 433 -2.81 -30.78 11.67
N ASN A 434 -1.55 -30.34 11.79
CA ASN A 434 -0.44 -31.13 12.31
C ASN A 434 -0.20 -30.94 13.81
N SER A 435 -0.92 -30.03 14.47
CA SER A 435 -0.78 -29.75 15.89
C SER A 435 -1.17 -30.97 16.74
N PRO A 436 -0.42 -31.30 17.82
CA PRO A 436 -0.77 -32.40 18.70
C PRO A 436 -2.18 -32.22 19.25
N ARG A 437 -3.05 -33.20 18.99
CA ARG A 437 -4.42 -33.19 19.51
C ARG A 437 -4.36 -33.21 21.03
N ILE A 438 -5.20 -32.40 21.67
CA ILE A 438 -5.37 -32.41 23.13
C ILE A 438 -5.65 -33.85 23.56
N ASP A 439 -4.73 -34.41 24.35
CA ASP A 439 -4.90 -35.73 24.94
C ASP A 439 -5.98 -35.65 26.03
N LEU A 440 -7.17 -36.15 25.70
CA LEU A 440 -8.30 -36.20 26.62
C LEU A 440 -8.12 -37.26 27.73
N THR A 441 -7.03 -38.03 27.72
CA THR A 441 -6.75 -39.05 28.75
C THR A 441 -6.18 -38.49 30.05
N GLY A 442 -5.93 -37.17 30.13
CA GLY A 442 -5.63 -36.50 31.39
C GLY A 442 -4.19 -36.69 31.90
N GLN A 443 -3.29 -37.29 31.11
CA GLN A 443 -1.87 -37.25 31.42
C GLN A 443 -1.30 -35.88 31.02
N ARG A 444 -1.12 -35.01 32.02
CA ARG A 444 -0.31 -33.79 31.88
C ARG A 444 1.11 -34.22 31.47
N HIS A 445 1.42 -34.12 30.18
CA HIS A 445 2.80 -33.96 29.77
C HIS A 445 3.25 -32.57 30.21
N GLU A 446 4.08 -32.52 31.26
CA GLU A 446 4.91 -31.36 31.59
C GLU A 446 5.98 -31.20 30.48
N SER A 447 5.55 -30.82 29.28
CA SER A 447 6.44 -30.15 28.35
C SER A 447 6.18 -28.66 28.52
N GLU A 448 7.10 -27.98 29.20
CA GLU A 448 7.28 -26.52 29.19
C GLU A 448 7.68 -26.01 27.78
N GLU A 449 7.22 -26.66 26.71
CA GLU A 449 7.09 -25.99 25.44
C GLU A 449 5.88 -25.06 25.60
N ILE A 450 6.18 -23.87 26.12
CA ILE A 450 5.44 -22.65 25.84
C ILE A 450 4.82 -22.85 24.46
N TRP A 451 3.49 -22.83 24.35
CA TRP A 451 2.81 -22.68 23.08
C TRP A 451 3.44 -21.45 22.42
N THR A 452 4.52 -21.63 21.66
CA THR A 452 5.08 -20.61 20.82
C THR A 452 3.93 -20.34 19.89
N PHE A 453 3.22 -19.26 20.20
CA PHE A 453 2.05 -18.77 19.51
C PHE A 453 2.44 -18.74 18.04
N ASN A 454 2.15 -19.81 17.30
CA ASN A 454 2.24 -19.76 15.87
C ASN A 454 0.98 -18.99 15.46
N PRO A 455 1.11 -17.70 15.09
CA PRO A 455 -0.05 -16.85 14.86
C PRO A 455 -0.82 -17.26 13.61
N GLY A 456 -0.30 -18.20 12.80
CA GLY A 456 -0.86 -18.60 11.52
C GLY A 456 -2.30 -19.09 11.60
N TRP A 457 -2.68 -19.81 12.66
CA TRP A 457 -4.05 -20.32 12.80
C TRP A 457 -5.10 -19.22 12.96
N ARG A 458 -4.70 -18.09 13.56
CA ARG A 458 -5.58 -16.92 13.72
C ARG A 458 -5.87 -16.24 12.38
N LEU A 459 -5.07 -16.48 11.35
CA LEU A 459 -5.25 -15.84 10.04
C LEU A 459 -6.57 -16.26 9.37
N TRP A 460 -7.00 -17.52 9.50
CA TRP A 460 -8.32 -17.93 9.01
C TRP A 460 -9.46 -17.19 9.73
N PHE A 461 -9.35 -17.04 11.06
CA PHE A 461 -10.36 -16.34 11.84
C PHE A 461 -10.36 -14.84 11.56
N ALA A 462 -9.19 -14.20 11.48
CA ALA A 462 -9.05 -12.81 11.06
C ALA A 462 -9.64 -12.58 9.65
N PHE A 463 -9.38 -13.51 8.72
CA PHE A 463 -9.98 -13.49 7.39
C PHE A 463 -11.52 -13.59 7.46
N ILE A 464 -12.07 -14.46 8.30
CA ILE A 464 -13.53 -14.60 8.47
C ILE A 464 -14.15 -13.37 9.16
N GLU A 465 -13.48 -12.79 10.15
CA GLU A 465 -13.89 -11.54 10.78
C GLU A 465 -13.92 -10.39 9.76
N GLU A 466 -12.87 -10.29 8.94
CA GLU A 466 -12.84 -9.32 7.83
C GLU A 466 -13.97 -9.58 6.82
N TYR A 467 -14.14 -10.82 6.38
CA TYR A 467 -15.19 -11.23 5.45
C TYR A 467 -16.58 -10.88 5.94
N THR A 468 -16.89 -11.20 7.20
CA THR A 468 -18.20 -10.98 7.81
C THR A 468 -18.49 -9.52 8.14
N SER A 469 -17.45 -8.67 8.24
CA SER A 469 -17.59 -7.22 8.42
C SER A 469 -17.92 -6.45 7.14
N ARG A 470 -17.84 -7.08 5.97
CA ARG A 470 -18.04 -6.45 4.65
C ARG A 470 -19.52 -6.36 4.26
N ASN A 471 -19.84 -5.36 3.46
CA ASN A 471 -21.14 -5.14 2.86
C ASN A 471 -21.41 -6.18 1.76
N MET A 472 -22.68 -6.58 1.66
CA MET A 472 -23.19 -7.46 0.61
C MET A 472 -24.43 -6.81 -0.01
N SER A 473 -24.42 -6.62 -1.32
CA SER A 473 -25.61 -6.17 -2.06
C SER A 473 -26.73 -7.21 -2.01
N PHE A 474 -26.37 -8.49 -2.12
CA PHE A 474 -27.30 -9.62 -2.06
C PHE A 474 -26.83 -10.65 -1.03
N GLN A 475 -27.69 -10.99 -0.07
CA GLN A 475 -27.36 -11.98 0.97
C GLN A 475 -27.11 -13.38 0.40
N SER A 476 -27.64 -13.69 -0.78
CA SER A 476 -27.38 -14.93 -1.52
C SER A 476 -25.90 -15.13 -1.87
N ASP A 477 -25.13 -14.03 -1.96
CA ASP A 477 -23.72 -14.08 -2.38
C ASP A 477 -22.77 -14.49 -1.25
N LYS A 478 -23.27 -14.58 -0.01
CA LYS A 478 -22.46 -14.84 1.18
C LYS A 478 -21.65 -16.14 1.12
N LEU A 479 -22.13 -17.19 0.47
CA LEU A 479 -21.38 -18.44 0.33
C LEU A 479 -20.61 -18.50 -1.00
N PRO A 480 -21.21 -18.12 -2.14
CA PRO A 480 -20.47 -18.00 -3.40
C PRO A 480 -19.18 -17.17 -3.29
N ALA A 481 -19.23 -15.99 -2.66
CA ALA A 481 -18.08 -15.10 -2.51
C ALA A 481 -16.95 -15.63 -1.59
N LEU A 482 -17.22 -16.68 -0.82
CA LEU A 482 -16.23 -17.36 0.01
C LEU A 482 -15.72 -18.66 -0.62
N SER A 483 -16.52 -19.26 -1.49
CA SER A 483 -16.33 -20.62 -2.00
C SER A 483 -15.01 -20.81 -2.75
N GLY A 484 -14.55 -19.79 -3.48
CA GLY A 484 -13.29 -19.82 -4.21
C GLY A 484 -12.08 -19.91 -3.29
N VAL A 485 -12.05 -19.06 -2.25
CA VAL A 485 -10.99 -19.08 -1.23
C VAL A 485 -10.96 -20.40 -0.49
N VAL A 486 -12.12 -20.90 -0.05
CA VAL A 486 -12.22 -22.21 0.62
C VAL A 486 -11.72 -23.33 -0.29
N SER A 487 -12.12 -23.34 -1.55
CA SER A 487 -11.69 -24.37 -2.51
C SER A 487 -10.18 -24.36 -2.72
N ALA A 488 -9.58 -23.18 -2.83
CA ALA A 488 -8.14 -23.04 -2.97
C ALA A 488 -7.38 -23.48 -1.71
N LEU A 489 -7.86 -23.09 -0.51
CA LEU A 489 -7.29 -23.51 0.76
C LEU A 489 -7.39 -25.03 0.97
N GLN A 490 -8.50 -25.68 0.60
CA GLN A 490 -8.63 -27.14 0.66
C GLN A 490 -7.59 -27.83 -0.23
N LYS A 491 -7.34 -27.32 -1.45
CA LYS A 491 -6.29 -27.84 -2.34
C LYS A 491 -4.89 -27.71 -1.73
N LEU A 492 -4.59 -26.55 -1.11
CA LEU A 492 -3.27 -26.28 -0.53
C LEU A 492 -2.99 -27.03 0.78
N THR A 493 -4.02 -27.23 1.61
CA THR A 493 -3.89 -27.85 2.94
C THR A 493 -4.17 -29.36 2.91
N GLY A 494 -4.90 -29.83 1.90
CA GLY A 494 -5.49 -31.16 1.85
C GLY A 494 -6.47 -31.42 3.01
N ASP A 495 -6.97 -30.38 3.67
CA ASP A 495 -8.03 -30.47 4.67
C ASP A 495 -9.40 -30.18 4.02
N VAL A 496 -10.48 -30.46 4.75
CA VAL A 496 -11.86 -30.28 4.30
C VAL A 496 -12.52 -29.19 5.14
N CYS A 497 -13.11 -28.19 4.48
CA CYS A 497 -13.90 -27.16 5.12
C CYS A 497 -15.38 -27.57 5.15
N LEU A 498 -15.93 -27.66 6.35
CA LEU A 498 -17.32 -28.01 6.65
C LEU A 498 -18.03 -26.73 7.10
N ALA A 499 -18.74 -26.08 6.19
CA ALA A 499 -19.51 -24.85 6.46
C ALA A 499 -18.70 -23.74 7.15
N GLY A 500 -17.45 -23.52 6.72
CA GLY A 500 -16.55 -22.50 7.28
C GLY A 500 -15.62 -22.99 8.40
N MET A 501 -15.75 -24.25 8.83
CA MET A 501 -14.90 -24.88 9.85
C MET A 501 -14.04 -25.99 9.26
N TRP A 502 -12.77 -26.06 9.64
CA TRP A 502 -11.84 -27.05 9.11
C TRP A 502 -11.94 -28.39 9.85
N LYS A 503 -12.06 -29.51 9.11
CA LYS A 503 -12.30 -30.85 9.66
C LYS A 503 -11.23 -31.27 10.66
N SER A 504 -9.96 -30.92 10.42
CA SER A 504 -8.87 -31.22 11.34
C SER A 504 -9.01 -30.56 12.72
N TRP A 505 -9.75 -29.47 12.81
CA TRP A 505 -9.88 -28.63 14.00
C TRP A 505 -11.34 -28.31 14.35
N PHE A 506 -12.26 -29.17 13.92
CA PHE A 506 -13.69 -28.92 13.94
C PHE A 506 -14.22 -28.62 15.35
N LEU A 507 -13.81 -29.40 16.35
CA LEU A 507 -14.28 -29.24 17.73
C LEU A 507 -13.89 -27.89 18.33
N GLN A 508 -12.65 -27.44 18.12
CA GLN A 508 -12.19 -26.15 18.59
C GLN A 508 -12.79 -25.02 17.75
N GLY A 509 -13.04 -25.26 16.46
CA GLY A 509 -13.79 -24.36 15.59
C GLY A 509 -15.20 -24.07 16.10
N LEU A 510 -15.84 -24.99 16.85
CA LEU A 510 -17.14 -24.77 17.51
C LEU A 510 -17.08 -23.81 18.70
N LEU A 511 -15.88 -23.49 19.21
CA LEU A 511 -15.68 -22.58 20.35
C LEU A 511 -15.61 -21.10 19.94
N TRP A 512 -15.92 -20.79 18.68
CA TRP A 512 -16.00 -19.40 18.21
C TRP A 512 -17.04 -18.61 19.02
N ARG A 513 -16.75 -17.34 19.26
CA ARG A 513 -17.67 -16.40 19.89
C ARG A 513 -17.66 -15.10 19.11
N LEU A 514 -18.80 -14.41 19.11
CA LEU A 514 -18.81 -13.00 18.70
C LEU A 514 -18.04 -12.21 19.75
N GLN A 515 -16.99 -11.51 19.33
CA GLN A 515 -16.37 -10.50 20.16
C GLN A 515 -17.39 -9.37 20.32
N GLN A 516 -17.83 -9.11 21.56
CA GLN A 516 -18.62 -7.91 21.81
C GLN A 516 -17.72 -6.70 21.51
N PRO A 517 -18.17 -5.71 20.74
CA PRO A 517 -17.40 -4.51 20.51
C PRO A 517 -17.20 -3.81 21.87
N ASP A 518 -15.94 -3.54 22.22
CA ASP A 518 -15.57 -2.67 23.34
C ASP A 518 -15.92 -1.21 23.04
#